data_AF-A0A7W0XWW7-F1
#
_entry.id   AF-A0A7W0XWW7-F1
#
_cell.length_a   1.000
_cell.length_b   1.000
_cell.length_c   1.000
_cell.angle_alpha   90.00
_cell.angle_beta   90.00
_cell.angle_gamma   90.00
#
_symmetry.space_group_name_H-M   'P 1'
#
loop_
_entity.id
_entity.type
_entity.pdbx_description
1 polymer ?
#
loop_
_entity_poly.entity_id
_entity_poly.type
_entity_poly.pdbx_seq_one_letter_code
_entity_poly.pdbx_strand_id
1 'polypeptide(L)'
;MPQHGWTSTPIRAEAANLGRALSTSPLCTGGGIYGLTKGKKYMRLYDEPIEVQRGLVAGLEAPAQFLWRNRLWMVKDVQTRWVETGAWWDGPAARALRGENTDVEGDLLAEEEVWRVVAGQGRAGHQGVYELTHIWGTGQWRLRSVMD
;
A
#
# COMPACT_ATOMS: atom_id res chain seq x y z
N MET A 1 32.04 28.41 29.72
CA MET A 1 31.32 27.90 28.53
C MET A 1 31.30 26.38 28.60
N PRO A 2 30.17 25.72 28.93
CA PRO A 2 30.08 24.27 28.93
C PRO A 2 29.63 23.76 27.55
N GLN A 3 30.34 22.78 27.01
CA GLN A 3 29.98 22.04 25.81
C GLN A 3 29.17 20.80 26.23
N HIS A 4 27.92 20.69 25.80
CA HIS A 4 27.09 19.51 26.04
C HIS A 4 27.40 18.42 25.01
N GLY A 5 28.06 17.35 25.44
CA GLY A 5 28.27 16.13 24.66
C GLY A 5 26.99 15.30 24.58
N TRP A 6 26.54 15.00 23.36
CA TRP A 6 25.48 14.02 23.12
C TRP A 6 26.10 12.63 23.06
N THR A 7 25.71 11.75 23.99
CA THR A 7 26.09 10.33 23.97
C THR A 7 24.96 9.56 23.29
N SER A 8 25.22 9.00 22.11
CA SER A 8 24.32 8.05 21.45
C SER A 8 24.94 6.67 21.54
N THR A 9 24.36 5.81 22.38
CA THR A 9 24.73 4.41 22.55
C THR A 9 24.27 3.60 21.33
N PRO A 10 25.11 2.73 20.75
CA PRO A 10 24.69 1.85 19.66
C PRO A 10 23.95 0.63 20.22
N ILE A 11 22.74 0.36 19.75
CA ILE A 11 22.07 -0.92 19.96
C ILE A 11 22.40 -1.81 18.76
N ARG A 12 23.22 -2.83 19.05
CA ARG A 12 23.68 -3.88 18.15
C ARG A 12 22.65 -5.01 18.09
N ALA A 13 22.34 -5.48 16.88
CA ALA A 13 22.01 -6.86 16.48
C ALA A 13 21.50 -6.78 15.03
N GLU A 14 21.82 -7.61 14.05
CA GLU A 14 22.63 -8.82 13.94
C GLU A 14 22.74 -9.11 12.43
N ALA A 15 23.87 -9.62 11.99
CA ALA A 15 24.14 -9.97 10.60
C ALA A 15 23.90 -11.46 10.34
N ALA A 16 23.24 -11.80 9.23
CA ALA A 16 23.39 -13.05 8.50
C ALA A 16 22.80 -12.83 7.08
N ASN A 17 23.60 -12.66 6.03
CA ASN A 17 24.16 -13.73 5.18
C ASN A 17 23.06 -14.72 4.77
N LEU A 18 22.69 -14.85 3.49
CA LEU A 18 23.35 -15.69 2.47
C LEU A 18 22.68 -15.34 1.13
N GLY A 19 23.39 -15.15 0.02
CA GLY A 19 23.77 -16.26 -0.84
C GLY A 19 23.31 -16.00 -2.29
N ARG A 20 24.25 -15.60 -3.12
CA ARG A 20 24.18 -15.53 -4.59
C ARG A 20 23.82 -16.91 -5.18
N ALA A 21 22.81 -16.98 -6.05
CA ALA A 21 22.66 -18.05 -7.02
C ALA A 21 21.94 -17.56 -8.28
N LEU A 22 22.72 -17.40 -9.36
CA LEU A 22 22.21 -17.47 -10.73
C LEU A 22 21.72 -18.91 -10.94
N SER A 23 20.47 -19.11 -11.36
CA SER A 23 20.01 -20.44 -11.80
C SER A 23 19.31 -20.32 -13.15
N THR A 24 20.01 -20.88 -14.13
CA THR A 24 19.59 -21.25 -15.48
C THR A 24 18.30 -22.08 -15.50
N SER A 25 17.33 -21.64 -16.28
CA SER A 25 16.13 -22.41 -16.63
C SER A 25 16.46 -23.57 -17.59
N PRO A 26 16.01 -24.81 -17.31
CA PRO A 26 15.79 -25.80 -18.35
C PRO A 26 14.29 -25.93 -18.68
N LEU A 27 14.03 -26.01 -19.98
CA LEU A 27 12.74 -26.31 -20.60
C LEU A 27 12.27 -27.70 -20.15
N CYS A 28 11.03 -27.79 -19.65
CA CYS A 28 10.34 -29.07 -19.44
C CYS A 28 9.01 -29.03 -20.20
N THR A 29 9.02 -29.61 -21.40
CA THR A 29 7.85 -30.08 -22.13
C THR A 29 7.20 -31.24 -21.35
N GLY A 30 5.91 -31.16 -21.04
CA GLY A 30 5.17 -32.28 -20.44
C GLY A 30 3.76 -31.89 -20.02
N GLY A 31 2.77 -32.29 -20.82
CA GLY A 31 1.35 -32.06 -20.54
C GLY A 31 0.78 -32.97 -19.45
N GLY A 32 -0.46 -32.66 -19.05
CA GLY A 32 -1.34 -33.60 -18.35
C GLY A 32 -1.97 -33.07 -17.07
N ILE A 33 -3.26 -32.74 -17.18
CA ILE A 33 -4.35 -33.06 -16.24
C ILE A 33 -4.23 -32.62 -14.76
N TYR A 34 -4.52 -31.34 -14.46
CA TYR A 34 -5.09 -30.99 -13.15
C TYR A 34 -6.23 -29.99 -13.30
N GLY A 35 -7.46 -30.51 -13.28
CA GLY A 35 -8.61 -29.69 -12.91
C GLY A 35 -8.43 -29.23 -11.46
N LEU A 36 -8.16 -27.94 -11.27
CA LEU A 36 -8.30 -27.27 -9.99
C LEU A 36 -8.96 -25.92 -10.26
N THR A 37 -10.29 -25.87 -10.12
CA THR A 37 -11.02 -24.60 -9.98
C THR A 37 -10.69 -24.00 -8.62
N LYS A 38 -9.45 -23.54 -8.44
CA LYS A 38 -9.09 -22.60 -7.39
C LYS A 38 -9.33 -21.23 -7.99
N GLY A 39 -10.35 -20.52 -7.50
CA GLY A 39 -10.69 -19.18 -7.94
C GLY A 39 -9.42 -18.34 -8.04
N LYS A 40 -9.09 -17.90 -9.25
CA LYS A 40 -8.03 -16.92 -9.45
C LYS A 40 -8.48 -15.67 -8.70
N LYS A 41 -7.79 -15.32 -7.60
CA LYS A 41 -7.96 -14.03 -6.95
C LYS A 41 -7.48 -12.98 -7.95
N TYR A 42 -8.40 -12.22 -8.49
CA TYR A 42 -8.06 -11.16 -9.42
C TYR A 42 -7.89 -9.87 -8.63
N MET A 43 -6.68 -9.34 -8.65
CA MET A 43 -6.38 -8.01 -8.10
C MET A 43 -6.68 -6.99 -9.18
N ARG A 44 -7.66 -6.12 -8.94
CA ARG A 44 -8.01 -5.03 -9.84
C ARG A 44 -7.43 -3.74 -9.29
N LEU A 45 -6.64 -3.05 -10.11
CA LEU A 45 -6.07 -1.74 -9.79
C LEU A 45 -7.01 -0.64 -10.29
N TYR A 46 -7.22 0.39 -9.46
CA TYR A 46 -8.12 1.50 -9.77
C TYR A 46 -7.40 2.85 -9.72
N ASP A 47 -6.66 3.13 -8.64
CA ASP A 47 -6.07 4.46 -8.36
C ASP A 47 -7.08 5.61 -8.50
N GLU A 48 -8.31 5.37 -8.03
CA GLU A 48 -9.41 6.34 -8.08
C GLU A 48 -9.49 7.13 -6.76
N PRO A 49 -9.71 8.46 -6.78
CA PRO A 49 -9.96 9.23 -5.57
C PRO A 49 -11.29 8.80 -4.93
N ILE A 50 -11.29 8.67 -3.61
CA ILE A 50 -12.45 8.25 -2.82
C ILE A 50 -12.64 9.14 -1.60
N GLU A 51 -13.88 9.22 -1.12
CA GLU A 51 -14.17 9.85 0.17
C GLU A 51 -14.11 8.80 1.27
N VAL A 52 -13.36 9.09 2.33
CA VAL A 52 -13.16 8.18 3.46
C VAL A 52 -13.47 8.91 4.75
N GLN A 53 -14.28 8.28 5.58
CA GLN A 53 -14.53 8.74 6.95
C GLN A 53 -13.78 7.83 7.92
N ARG A 54 -12.88 8.45 8.68
CA ARG A 54 -12.12 7.79 9.76
C ARG A 54 -12.98 7.58 10.98
N GLY A 55 -12.66 6.55 11.75
CA GLY A 55 -13.33 6.21 13.01
C GLY A 55 -12.65 5.04 13.71
N LEU A 56 -13.25 4.56 14.79
CA LEU A 56 -12.73 3.40 15.50
C LEU A 56 -13.22 2.10 14.84
N VAL A 57 -12.28 1.31 14.32
CA VAL A 57 -12.51 -0.05 13.82
C VAL A 57 -11.69 -1.00 14.68
N ALA A 58 -12.35 -1.96 15.32
CA ALA A 58 -11.70 -2.89 16.26
C ALA A 58 -10.83 -2.19 17.34
N GLY A 59 -11.20 -0.97 17.75
CA GLY A 59 -10.49 -0.17 18.75
C GLY A 59 -9.29 0.64 18.21
N LEU A 60 -9.00 0.56 16.91
CA LEU A 60 -7.96 1.35 16.24
C LEU A 60 -8.58 2.46 15.42
N GLU A 61 -7.94 3.63 15.41
CA GLU A 61 -8.34 4.72 14.52
C GLU A 61 -7.96 4.36 13.08
N ALA A 62 -8.97 4.11 12.25
CA ALA A 62 -8.85 3.53 10.93
C ALA A 62 -9.90 4.14 9.99
N PRO A 63 -9.77 3.95 8.67
CA PRO A 63 -10.85 4.28 7.73
C PRO A 63 -12.07 3.40 8.04
N ALA A 64 -13.10 3.94 8.70
CA ALA A 64 -14.26 3.16 9.15
C ALA A 64 -15.28 2.93 8.02
N GLN A 65 -15.40 3.88 7.10
CA GLN A 65 -16.27 3.78 5.94
C GLN A 65 -15.71 4.61 4.77
N PHE A 66 -16.03 4.21 3.55
CA PHE A 66 -15.65 4.94 2.36
C PHE A 66 -16.72 4.87 1.26
N LEU A 67 -16.77 5.88 0.39
CA LEU A 67 -17.63 5.92 -0.78
C LEU A 67 -16.84 5.50 -2.02
N TRP A 68 -17.37 4.51 -2.74
CA TRP A 68 -16.82 4.07 -4.02
C TRP A 68 -17.94 3.71 -4.99
N ARG A 69 -17.89 4.24 -6.22
CA ARG A 69 -18.91 4.07 -7.27
C ARG A 69 -20.34 4.37 -6.77
N ASN A 70 -20.49 5.49 -6.06
CA ASN A 70 -21.74 5.95 -5.47
C ASN A 70 -22.37 4.94 -4.48
N ARG A 71 -21.54 4.12 -3.84
CA ARG A 71 -21.95 3.13 -2.83
C ARG A 71 -21.09 3.30 -1.58
N LEU A 72 -21.73 3.16 -0.42
CA LEU A 72 -21.06 3.18 0.88
C LEU A 72 -20.54 1.79 1.23
N TRP A 73 -19.26 1.73 1.53
CA TRP A 73 -18.54 0.55 1.98
C TRP A 73 -18.16 0.73 3.44
N MET A 74 -18.56 -0.23 4.28
CA MET A 74 -18.19 -0.23 5.69
C MET A 74 -17.00 -1.15 5.91
N VAL A 75 -15.96 -0.64 6.55
CA VAL A 75 -14.82 -1.44 6.95
C VAL A 75 -15.19 -2.27 8.17
N LYS A 76 -14.96 -3.57 8.07
CA LYS A 76 -15.26 -4.55 9.12
C LYS A 76 -14.02 -4.93 9.91
N ASP A 77 -12.88 -4.96 9.23
CA ASP A 77 -11.61 -5.35 9.80
C ASP A 77 -10.45 -4.67 9.06
N VAL A 78 -9.36 -4.41 9.77
CA VAL A 78 -8.14 -3.82 9.23
C VAL A 78 -7.07 -4.89 9.28
N GLN A 79 -6.65 -5.40 8.12
CA GLN A 79 -5.67 -6.48 8.08
C GLN A 79 -4.25 -5.96 8.33
N THR A 80 -3.90 -4.84 7.68
CA THR A 80 -2.54 -4.31 7.73
C THR A 80 -2.56 -2.83 7.42
N ARG A 81 -1.70 -2.06 8.08
CA ARG A 81 -1.36 -0.70 7.69
C ARG A 81 0.15 -0.58 7.53
N TRP A 82 0.60 0.19 6.56
CA TRP A 82 2.01 0.51 6.38
C TRP A 82 2.14 1.90 5.75
N VAL A 83 3.32 2.51 5.90
CA VAL A 83 3.64 3.77 5.24
C VAL A 83 4.59 3.46 4.09
N GLU A 84 4.20 3.86 2.87
CA GLU A 84 5.08 3.87 1.70
C GLU A 84 5.67 5.27 1.59
N THR A 85 7.00 5.37 1.74
CA THR A 85 7.71 6.57 1.28
C THR A 85 7.67 6.56 -0.25
N GLY A 86 7.24 7.67 -0.85
CA GLY A 86 7.15 7.83 -2.29
C GLY A 86 8.42 7.34 -2.99
N ALA A 87 8.24 6.77 -4.19
CA ALA A 87 9.34 6.20 -4.94
C ALA A 87 10.44 7.25 -5.17
N TRP A 88 11.63 7.05 -4.62
CA TRP A 88 12.74 7.99 -4.73
C TRP A 88 13.11 8.31 -6.20
N TRP A 89 12.83 7.38 -7.13
CA TRP A 89 13.03 7.56 -8.57
C TRP A 89 11.94 8.39 -9.26
N ASP A 90 10.86 8.73 -8.57
CA ASP A 90 9.78 9.60 -9.04
C ASP A 90 9.71 10.92 -8.26
N GLY A 91 10.69 11.18 -7.39
CA GLY A 91 10.81 12.47 -6.72
C GLY A 91 11.14 13.61 -7.70
N PRO A 92 10.94 14.87 -7.29
CA PRO A 92 11.22 16.05 -8.11
C PRO A 92 12.65 16.08 -8.64
N ALA A 93 13.62 15.61 -7.84
CA ALA A 93 15.01 15.45 -8.28
C ALA A 93 15.13 14.47 -9.46
N ALA A 94 14.48 13.31 -9.39
CA ALA A 94 14.54 12.30 -10.45
C ALA A 94 13.77 12.75 -11.72
N ARG A 95 12.67 13.50 -11.60
CA ARG A 95 11.98 14.14 -12.74
C ARG A 95 12.81 15.23 -13.40
N ALA A 96 13.48 16.07 -12.60
CA ALA A 96 14.39 17.07 -13.11
C ALA A 96 15.53 16.44 -13.92
N LEU A 97 16.07 15.30 -13.47
CA LEU A 97 17.03 14.49 -14.24
C LEU A 97 16.45 13.90 -15.54
N ARG A 98 15.14 13.63 -15.61
CA ARG A 98 14.44 13.18 -16.85
C ARG A 98 14.01 14.32 -17.77
N GLY A 99 14.09 15.58 -17.32
CA GLY A 99 13.65 16.75 -18.08
C GLY A 99 12.14 16.97 -18.10
N GLU A 100 11.40 16.40 -17.14
CA GLU A 100 9.96 16.66 -16.97
C GLU A 100 9.72 17.99 -16.26
N ASN A 101 8.66 18.71 -16.66
CA ASN A 101 8.30 19.99 -16.06
C ASN A 101 7.68 19.77 -14.67
N THR A 102 8.31 20.31 -13.63
CA THR A 102 7.97 20.07 -12.21
C THR A 102 6.85 20.97 -11.68
N ASP A 103 6.00 21.51 -12.55
CA ASP A 103 4.89 22.40 -12.17
C ASP A 103 3.74 21.67 -11.44
N VAL A 104 3.86 20.36 -11.25
CA VAL A 104 2.93 19.58 -10.42
C VAL A 104 3.32 19.77 -8.95
N GLU A 105 2.70 20.77 -8.31
CA GLU A 105 2.80 21.03 -6.87
C GLU A 105 2.21 19.84 -6.09
N GLY A 106 3.08 18.88 -5.78
CA GLY A 106 2.80 17.76 -4.91
C GLY A 106 4.12 17.24 -4.40
N ASP A 107 4.29 17.22 -3.08
CA ASP A 107 5.40 16.50 -2.48
C ASP A 107 5.17 15.01 -2.74
N LEU A 108 5.66 14.50 -3.88
CA LEU A 108 5.53 13.10 -4.26
C LEU A 108 6.48 12.19 -3.47
N LEU A 109 7.32 12.78 -2.59
CA LEU A 109 8.00 12.07 -1.51
C LEU A 109 7.18 12.04 -0.23
N ALA A 110 6.00 12.68 -0.21
CA ALA A 110 5.09 12.63 0.93
C ALA A 110 4.85 11.17 1.30
N GLU A 111 5.00 10.90 2.59
CA GLU A 111 4.64 9.62 3.14
C GLU A 111 3.18 9.33 2.77
N GLU A 112 2.93 8.17 2.17
CA GLU A 112 1.60 7.70 1.84
C GLU A 112 1.26 6.56 2.80
N GLU A 113 0.21 6.69 3.59
CA GLU A 113 -0.23 5.60 4.46
C GLU A 113 -1.17 4.68 3.69
N VAL A 114 -0.75 3.43 3.52
CA VAL A 114 -1.52 2.39 2.85
C VAL A 114 -2.23 1.53 3.89
N TRP A 115 -3.52 1.36 3.69
CA TRP A 115 -4.43 0.62 4.54
C TRP A 115 -5.04 -0.54 3.76
N ARG A 116 -4.79 -1.76 4.22
CA ARG A 116 -5.46 -2.94 3.71
C ARG A 116 -6.60 -3.33 4.62
N VAL A 117 -7.82 -3.19 4.11
CA VAL A 117 -9.05 -3.33 4.89
C VAL A 117 -9.99 -4.34 4.29
N VAL A 118 -10.75 -5.01 5.14
CA VAL A 118 -11.88 -5.84 4.74
C VAL A 118 -13.12 -4.97 4.81
N ALA A 119 -13.80 -4.79 3.69
CA ALA A 119 -15.02 -4.00 3.63
C ALA A 119 -16.16 -4.76 2.97
N GLY A 120 -17.38 -4.46 3.41
CA GLY A 120 -18.60 -5.04 2.86
C GLY A 120 -19.64 -3.98 2.54
N GLN A 121 -20.43 -4.23 1.51
CA GLN A 121 -21.55 -3.37 1.14
C GLN A 121 -22.81 -3.78 1.92
N GLY A 122 -23.23 -2.98 2.90
CA GLY A 122 -24.46 -3.24 3.66
C GLY A 122 -24.48 -4.60 4.39
N ARG A 123 -25.67 -5.16 4.62
CA ARG A 123 -25.85 -6.40 5.41
C ARG A 123 -25.67 -7.71 4.62
N ALA A 124 -25.88 -7.68 3.30
CA ALA A 124 -25.88 -8.85 2.43
C ALA A 124 -25.04 -8.66 1.15
N GLY A 125 -24.31 -7.55 1.04
CA GLY A 125 -23.46 -7.30 -0.11
C GLY A 125 -22.15 -8.06 -0.05
N HIS A 126 -21.40 -7.97 -1.14
CA HIS A 126 -20.13 -8.65 -1.30
C HIS A 126 -19.11 -8.04 -0.33
N GLN A 127 -18.33 -8.90 0.30
CA GLN A 127 -17.21 -8.53 1.16
C GLN A 127 -15.92 -8.79 0.38
N GLY A 128 -15.04 -7.80 0.34
CA GLY A 128 -13.76 -7.87 -0.36
C GLY A 128 -12.63 -7.27 0.46
N VAL A 129 -11.40 -7.41 -0.02
CA VAL A 129 -10.24 -6.73 0.56
C VAL A 129 -9.89 -5.54 -0.33
N TYR A 130 -9.71 -4.39 0.29
CA TYR A 130 -9.47 -3.11 -0.36
C TYR A 130 -8.16 -2.52 0.14
N GLU A 131 -7.38 -1.97 -0.78
CA GLU A 131 -6.18 -1.19 -0.45
C GLU A 131 -6.50 0.29 -0.66
N LEU A 132 -6.48 1.04 0.44
CA LEU A 132 -6.72 2.47 0.47
C LEU A 132 -5.39 3.18 0.72
N THR A 133 -5.12 4.25 -0.01
CA THR A 133 -3.94 5.09 0.21
C THR A 133 -4.38 6.44 0.73
N HIS A 134 -3.74 6.91 1.80
CA HIS A 134 -3.92 8.23 2.37
C HIS A 134 -2.64 9.05 2.18
N ILE A 135 -2.76 10.13 1.42
CA ILE A 135 -1.63 11.02 1.12
C ILE A 135 -1.56 12.05 2.25
N TRP A 136 -0.53 12.03 3.09
CA TRP A 136 -0.44 12.91 4.27
C TRP A 136 -0.37 14.39 3.89
N GLY A 137 0.30 14.72 2.78
CA GLY A 137 0.46 16.12 2.35
C GLY A 137 -0.84 16.79 1.91
N THR A 138 -1.78 16.04 1.34
CA THR A 138 -3.05 16.57 0.79
C THR A 138 -4.29 16.14 1.58
N GLY A 139 -4.16 15.14 2.47
CA GLY A 139 -5.27 14.50 3.17
C GLY A 139 -6.20 13.70 2.25
N GLN A 140 -5.82 13.52 0.99
CA GLN A 140 -6.63 12.81 0.01
C GLN A 140 -6.55 11.31 0.20
N TRP A 141 -7.67 10.65 -0.08
CA TRP A 141 -7.78 9.20 -0.08
C TRP A 141 -7.97 8.66 -1.49
N ARG A 142 -7.34 7.52 -1.77
CA ARG A 142 -7.47 6.80 -3.05
C ARG A 142 -7.72 5.33 -2.82
N LEU A 143 -8.49 4.72 -3.72
CA LEU A 143 -8.62 3.26 -3.80
C LEU A 143 -7.56 2.74 -4.77
N ARG A 144 -6.51 2.12 -4.25
CA ARG A 144 -5.41 1.57 -5.05
C ARG A 144 -5.82 0.27 -5.73
N SER A 145 -6.34 -0.68 -4.95
CA SER A 145 -6.67 -2.01 -5.43
C SER A 145 -7.85 -2.66 -4.72
N VAL A 146 -8.49 -3.60 -5.41
CA VAL A 146 -9.55 -4.46 -4.88
C VAL A 146 -9.20 -5.92 -5.14
N MET A 147 -9.33 -6.75 -4.11
CA MET A 147 -9.25 -8.20 -4.17
C MET A 147 -10.63 -8.80 -3.91
N ASP A 148 -11.14 -9.52 -4.91
CA ASP A 148 -12.38 -10.33 -4.90
C ASP A 148 -12.04 -11.82 -4.71
#